data_AF-I1PKM5-F1
#
_entry.id   AF-I1PKM5-F1
#
_cell.length_a   1.000
_cell.length_b   1.000
_cell.length_c   1.000
_cell.angle_alpha   90.00
_cell.angle_beta   90.00
_cell.angle_gamma   90.00
#
_symmetry.space_group_name_H-M   'P 1'
#
loop_
_entity.id
_entity.type
_entity.pdbx_description
1 polymer ?
#
loop_
_entity_poly.entity_id
_entity_poly.type
_entity_poly.pdbx_seq_one_letter_code
_entity_poly.pdbx_strand_id
1 'polypeptide(L)'
;MSGMSLAVGPRTSGTDDTAAERGQQQPSTMLGGVMGSLRVIELQLVAFIMVFSASGLVPLIDLAFPVATTLYLLLLSRLSFPPLHSTLPSSSSSSQEIFRGSTWFQVYVVLGTTVGLFLPLAHVLGGFARGDDGAVRSATPHLFLLSCQILTENVVGALGAAFSPPVRALVPLLYTVRRVFVAVDWVYDAWGNRAAAAAPQEAVAWMWFGRYLAVANLVYFSTNLLVFLIPKFLPRAFEKYFRMRDEVYAKTAEDRHAAAATVAAKPVESKKAD
;
A
#
# COMPACT_ATOMS: atom_id res chain seq x y z
N MET A 1 3.86 30.06 46.81
CA MET A 1 4.02 28.69 47.35
C MET A 1 4.64 27.87 46.24
N SER A 2 5.97 27.88 46.16
CA SER A 2 6.87 26.83 46.68
C SER A 2 6.85 25.60 45.76
N GLY A 3 7.94 25.14 45.18
CA GLY A 3 9.38 25.47 45.28
C GLY A 3 10.13 24.44 44.43
N MET A 4 11.21 24.86 43.74
CA MET A 4 12.61 24.44 44.03
C MET A 4 12.97 23.06 43.47
N SER A 5 14.16 22.76 42.93
CA SER A 5 15.46 23.43 42.79
C SER A 5 16.23 22.70 41.66
N LEU A 6 17.04 23.30 40.78
CA LEU A 6 18.32 24.03 40.95
C LEU A 6 19.57 23.13 41.09
N ALA A 7 20.43 23.17 40.06
CA ALA A 7 21.91 23.09 40.06
C ALA A 7 22.35 23.46 38.61
N VAL A 8 23.01 24.55 38.20
CA VAL A 8 24.14 25.39 38.67
C VAL A 8 25.39 24.55 38.97
N GLY A 9 26.59 24.73 38.39
CA GLY A 9 27.26 25.70 37.48
C GLY A 9 28.68 25.13 37.21
N PRO A 10 29.74 25.87 36.77
CA PRO A 10 29.90 27.33 36.72
C PRO A 10 30.47 27.87 35.38
N ARG A 11 30.72 29.18 35.36
CA ARG A 11 31.21 30.02 34.25
C ARG A 11 32.73 30.30 34.32
N THR A 12 33.26 30.67 33.13
CA THR A 12 34.40 31.57 32.81
C THR A 12 35.84 31.19 33.19
N SER A 13 36.74 31.08 32.20
CA SER A 13 37.83 32.06 31.89
C SER A 13 38.95 31.46 31.01
N GLY A 14 39.42 32.19 29.98
CA GLY A 14 40.83 32.17 29.55
C GLY A 14 41.22 31.42 28.26
N THR A 15 41.45 32.20 27.20
CA THR A 15 42.65 32.25 26.33
C THR A 15 43.15 31.01 25.55
N ASP A 16 43.20 31.21 24.23
CA ASP A 16 44.15 30.76 23.19
C ASP A 16 44.28 29.29 22.72
N ASP A 17 44.30 29.22 21.39
CA ASP A 17 45.07 28.35 20.50
C ASP A 17 44.57 26.95 20.05
N THR A 18 44.10 26.98 18.79
CA THR A 18 44.58 26.16 17.65
C THR A 18 43.97 24.77 17.40
N ALA A 19 43.28 24.71 16.25
CA ALA A 19 43.11 23.60 15.31
C ALA A 19 42.51 22.26 15.82
N ALA A 20 41.26 22.00 15.38
CA ALA A 20 40.88 20.67 14.87
C ALA A 20 39.58 20.76 14.05
N GLU A 21 39.74 20.51 12.75
CA GLU A 21 38.85 19.79 11.84
C GLU A 21 37.35 20.14 11.76
N ARG A 22 37.02 20.72 10.59
CA ARG A 22 35.74 20.63 9.92
C ARG A 22 35.30 19.16 9.78
N GLY A 23 34.12 18.88 10.31
CA GLY A 23 32.99 18.36 9.54
C GLY A 23 33.04 16.89 9.11
N GLN A 24 32.31 16.04 9.83
CA GLN A 24 31.56 14.96 9.18
C GLN A 24 30.28 14.58 9.94
N GLN A 25 29.18 15.12 9.43
CA GLN A 25 27.85 14.52 9.33
C GLN A 25 27.56 13.26 10.17
N GLN A 26 26.79 13.44 11.24
CA GLN A 26 25.71 12.49 11.57
C GLN A 26 24.40 13.11 11.09
N PRO A 27 23.65 12.41 10.21
CA PRO A 27 22.33 11.95 10.64
C PRO A 27 21.98 10.61 9.99
N SER A 28 22.22 9.49 10.69
CA SER A 28 21.82 8.15 10.22
C SER A 28 20.76 7.48 11.10
N THR A 29 20.22 8.19 12.10
CA THR A 29 19.42 7.56 13.18
C THR A 29 17.91 7.79 13.09
N MET A 30 17.41 8.67 12.22
CA MET A 30 15.96 8.87 12.04
C MET A 30 15.32 8.03 10.91
N LEU A 31 16.10 7.59 9.91
CA LEU A 31 15.59 6.73 8.82
C LEU A 31 15.40 5.26 9.24
N GLY A 32 16.12 4.80 10.27
CA GLY A 32 16.01 3.43 10.81
C GLY A 32 14.71 3.19 11.60
N GLY A 33 14.13 4.21 12.22
CA GLY A 33 12.89 4.09 12.99
C GLY A 33 11.65 3.89 12.11
N VAL A 34 11.58 4.56 10.96
CA VAL A 34 10.45 4.46 10.03
C VAL A 34 10.52 3.16 9.22
N MET A 35 11.71 2.75 8.77
CA MET A 35 11.90 1.44 8.13
C MET A 35 11.68 0.27 9.10
N GLY A 36 12.03 0.43 10.38
CA GLY A 36 11.70 -0.53 11.43
C GLY A 36 10.19 -0.64 11.68
N SER A 37 9.50 0.50 11.74
CA SER A 37 8.03 0.54 11.92
C SER A 37 7.28 -0.13 10.78
N LEU A 38 7.69 0.06 9.51
CA LEU A 38 7.07 -0.62 8.37
C LEU A 38 7.22 -2.14 8.44
N ARG A 39 8.40 -2.65 8.80
CA ARG A 39 8.59 -4.10 9.02
C ARG A 39 7.75 -4.64 10.17
N VAL A 40 7.58 -3.86 11.25
CA VAL A 40 6.72 -4.26 12.38
C VAL A 40 5.25 -4.30 11.95
N ILE A 41 4.78 -3.35 11.15
CA ILE A 41 3.41 -3.34 10.60
C ILE A 41 3.20 -4.56 9.69
N GLU A 42 4.16 -4.87 8.81
CA GLU A 42 4.11 -6.06 7.96
C GLU A 42 4.05 -7.35 8.78
N LEU A 43 4.89 -7.47 9.81
CA LEU A 43 4.88 -8.62 10.72
C LEU A 43 3.54 -8.75 11.45
N GLN A 44 2.96 -7.64 11.90
CA GLN A 44 1.65 -7.62 12.55
C GLN A 44 0.53 -8.03 11.57
N LEU A 45 0.58 -7.57 10.32
CA LEU A 45 -0.37 -7.96 9.28
C LEU A 45 -0.24 -9.45 8.96
N VAL A 46 0.98 -9.98 8.87
CA VAL A 46 1.21 -11.42 8.67
C VAL A 46 0.65 -12.23 9.84
N ALA A 47 0.91 -11.80 11.08
CA ALA A 47 0.36 -12.44 12.27
C ALA A 47 -1.19 -12.43 12.24
N PHE A 48 -1.79 -11.30 11.90
CA PHE A 48 -3.24 -11.15 11.75
C PHE A 48 -3.81 -12.09 10.68
N ILE A 49 -3.19 -12.13 9.50
CA ILE A 49 -3.55 -13.03 8.39
C ILE A 49 -3.46 -14.49 8.83
N MET A 50 -2.38 -14.89 9.52
CA MET A 50 -2.22 -16.26 10.01
C MET A 50 -3.29 -16.64 11.05
N VAL A 51 -3.59 -15.74 11.99
CA VAL A 51 -4.64 -15.97 13.00
C VAL A 51 -6.00 -16.16 12.33
N PHE A 52 -6.37 -15.31 11.37
CA PHE A 52 -7.63 -15.47 10.65
C PHE A 52 -7.67 -16.72 9.76
N SER A 53 -6.57 -17.04 9.09
CA SER A 53 -6.46 -18.27 8.32
C SER A 53 -6.56 -19.53 9.19
N ALA A 54 -5.95 -19.53 10.37
CA ALA A 54 -5.98 -20.65 11.30
C ALA A 54 -7.33 -20.80 12.03
N SER A 55 -8.05 -19.69 12.23
CA SER A 55 -9.36 -19.68 12.88
C SER A 55 -10.48 -20.35 12.07
N GLY A 56 -10.27 -20.61 10.78
CA GLY A 56 -11.30 -21.21 9.90
C GLY A 56 -12.50 -20.30 9.60
N LEU A 57 -12.45 -19.03 10.00
CA LEU A 57 -13.50 -18.03 9.78
C LEU A 57 -13.50 -17.47 8.35
N VAL A 58 -12.44 -17.71 7.59
CA VAL A 58 -12.25 -17.22 6.22
C VAL A 58 -12.59 -18.35 5.22
N PRO A 59 -13.48 -18.12 4.24
CA PRO A 59 -13.76 -19.08 3.17
C PRO A 59 -12.50 -19.48 2.40
N LEU A 60 -12.42 -20.74 1.96
CA LEU A 60 -11.26 -21.26 1.20
C LEU A 60 -10.95 -20.44 -0.06
N ILE A 61 -11.99 -19.92 -0.72
CA ILE A 61 -11.84 -19.06 -1.90
C ILE A 61 -11.13 -17.74 -1.56
N ASP A 62 -11.42 -17.16 -0.39
CA ASP A 62 -10.77 -15.93 0.08
C ASP A 62 -9.34 -16.19 0.53
N LEU A 63 -9.03 -17.38 1.04
CA LEU A 63 -7.67 -17.81 1.36
C LEU A 63 -6.82 -18.06 0.11
N ALA A 64 -7.40 -18.67 -0.93
CA ALA A 64 -6.72 -18.93 -2.20
C ALA A 64 -6.52 -17.65 -3.03
N PHE A 65 -7.40 -16.66 -2.88
CA PHE A 65 -7.40 -15.45 -3.70
C PHE A 65 -6.09 -14.63 -3.62
N PRO A 66 -5.49 -14.34 -2.45
CA PRO A 66 -4.18 -13.68 -2.36
C PRO A 66 -3.05 -14.44 -3.06
N VAL A 67 -3.05 -15.77 -2.96
CA VAL A 67 -2.04 -16.63 -3.61
C VAL A 67 -2.19 -16.56 -5.13
N ALA A 68 -3.42 -16.75 -5.63
CA ALA A 68 -3.72 -16.64 -7.05
C ALA A 68 -3.43 -15.24 -7.61
N THR A 69 -3.77 -14.18 -6.85
CA THR A 69 -3.51 -12.78 -7.21
C THR A 69 -2.01 -12.52 -7.31
N THR A 70 -1.21 -12.98 -6.34
CA THR A 70 0.24 -12.83 -6.38
C THR A 70 0.83 -13.54 -7.60
N LEU A 71 0.42 -14.78 -7.87
CA LEU A 71 0.84 -15.53 -9.06
C LEU A 71 0.47 -14.82 -10.36
N TYR A 72 -0.75 -14.31 -10.46
CA TYR A 72 -1.23 -13.56 -11.62
C TYR A 72 -0.43 -12.27 -11.85
N LEU A 73 -0.14 -11.51 -10.79
CA LEU A 73 0.67 -10.29 -10.87
C LEU A 73 2.12 -10.58 -11.26
N LEU A 74 2.69 -11.71 -10.82
CA LEU A 74 4.01 -12.16 -11.24
C LEU A 74 4.04 -12.54 -12.73
N LEU A 75 2.99 -13.21 -13.22
CA LEU A 75 2.87 -13.50 -14.65
C LEU A 75 2.74 -12.22 -15.48
N LEU A 76 1.90 -11.28 -15.04
CA LEU A 76 1.75 -9.99 -15.72
C LEU A 76 3.03 -9.15 -15.71
N SER A 77 3.78 -9.15 -14.61
CA SER A 77 5.05 -8.41 -14.52
C SER A 77 6.13 -9.00 -15.43
N ARG A 78 6.05 -10.29 -15.78
CA ARG A 78 7.00 -10.94 -16.70
C ARG A 78 6.57 -10.91 -18.15
N LEU A 79 5.28 -11.06 -18.43
CA LEU A 79 4.76 -11.21 -19.80
C LEU A 79 4.34 -9.88 -20.44
N SER A 80 3.56 -9.07 -19.71
CA SER A 80 2.91 -7.89 -20.31
C SER A 80 3.57 -6.57 -19.91
N PHE A 81 4.11 -6.50 -18.69
CA PHE A 81 4.72 -5.27 -18.15
C PHE A 81 6.10 -5.54 -17.54
N PRO A 82 7.09 -5.96 -18.35
CA PRO A 82 8.45 -6.20 -17.88
C PRO A 82 9.00 -4.97 -17.14
N PRO A 83 9.81 -5.16 -16.07
CA PRO A 83 10.43 -4.07 -15.35
C PRO A 83 11.39 -3.34 -16.29
N LEU A 84 11.10 -2.08 -16.59
CA LEU A 84 11.93 -1.22 -17.43
C LEU A 84 13.14 -0.74 -16.60
N HIS A 85 14.09 -1.64 -16.34
CA HIS A 85 15.36 -1.32 -15.70
C HIS A 85 16.47 -1.31 -16.76
N SER A 86 17.18 -0.18 -16.93
CA SER A 86 18.67 -0.15 -17.01
C SER A 86 19.33 1.12 -17.60
N THR A 87 18.65 2.10 -18.21
CA THR A 87 19.37 3.18 -18.95
C THR A 87 18.97 4.63 -18.62
N LEU A 88 18.20 4.87 -17.57
CA LEU A 88 18.00 6.25 -17.09
C LEU A 88 18.75 6.48 -15.77
N PRO A 89 19.73 7.41 -15.71
CA PRO A 89 20.16 7.93 -14.44
C PRO A 89 18.93 8.57 -13.78
N SER A 90 18.74 8.16 -12.53
CA SER A 90 17.68 8.54 -11.60
C SER A 90 17.40 10.03 -11.63
N SER A 91 16.55 10.44 -12.57
CA SER A 91 16.00 11.79 -12.63
C SER A 91 14.80 11.77 -11.71
N SER A 92 15.07 12.18 -10.46
CA SER A 92 14.09 12.52 -9.45
C SER A 92 13.09 11.41 -9.11
N SER A 93 13.35 10.79 -7.97
CA SER A 93 12.43 10.64 -6.82
C SER A 93 11.20 11.57 -6.85
N SER A 94 10.35 11.45 -7.85
CA SER A 94 8.98 11.92 -7.82
C SER A 94 8.15 10.78 -7.24
N SER A 95 8.48 10.45 -5.99
CA SER A 95 7.45 10.35 -4.97
C SER A 95 6.81 11.75 -4.77
N GLN A 96 6.43 12.42 -5.87
CA GLN A 96 5.46 13.48 -5.81
C GLN A 96 4.16 12.74 -5.55
N GLU A 97 3.83 12.61 -4.27
CA GLU A 97 2.52 13.06 -3.77
C GLU A 97 1.48 13.15 -4.88
N ILE A 98 1.06 12.01 -5.45
CA ILE A 98 0.16 11.98 -6.63
C ILE A 98 -1.21 12.55 -6.27
N PHE A 99 -1.46 12.80 -4.98
CA PHE A 99 -2.47 13.71 -4.49
C PHE A 99 -1.83 14.73 -3.55
N ARG A 100 -1.58 15.95 -4.03
CA ARG A 100 -1.68 17.13 -3.17
C ARG A 100 -3.07 17.06 -2.53
N GLY A 101 -3.12 16.62 -1.28
CA GLY A 101 -4.35 16.28 -0.59
C GLY A 101 -5.23 17.51 -0.49
N SER A 102 -6.18 17.66 -1.40
CA SER A 102 -7.34 18.49 -1.13
C SER A 102 -7.99 17.99 0.16
N THR A 103 -8.52 18.90 0.99
CA THR A 103 -9.18 18.53 2.25
C THR A 103 -10.23 17.44 2.04
N TRP A 104 -10.91 17.44 0.89
CA TRP A 104 -11.85 16.40 0.47
C TRP A 104 -11.22 15.02 0.29
N PHE A 105 -10.02 14.94 -0.29
CA PHE A 105 -9.30 13.69 -0.43
C PHE A 105 -8.85 13.14 0.93
N GLN A 106 -8.40 14.01 1.85
CA GLN A 106 -8.05 13.59 3.20
C GLN A 106 -9.27 13.08 3.96
N VAL A 107 -10.41 13.78 3.89
CA VAL A 107 -11.68 13.34 4.49
C VAL A 107 -12.11 11.99 3.90
N TYR A 108 -12.00 11.82 2.58
CA TYR A 108 -12.31 10.54 1.92
C TYR A 108 -11.43 9.40 2.44
N VAL A 109 -10.11 9.61 2.55
CA VAL A 109 -9.17 8.61 3.05
C VAL A 109 -9.44 8.26 4.51
N VAL A 110 -9.71 9.27 5.36
CA VAL A 110 -10.08 9.06 6.76
C VAL A 110 -11.37 8.26 6.85
N LEU A 111 -12.42 8.67 6.11
CA LEU A 111 -13.71 7.99 6.09
C LEU A 111 -13.57 6.54 5.61
N GLY A 112 -12.77 6.31 4.57
CA GLY A 112 -12.46 4.98 4.06
C GLY A 112 -11.73 4.09 5.05
N THR A 113 -10.81 4.67 5.82
CA THR A 113 -10.10 3.93 6.87
C THR A 113 -11.03 3.62 8.04
N THR A 114 -11.87 4.57 8.44
CA THR A 114 -12.86 4.35 9.50
C THR A 114 -13.88 3.28 9.11
N VAL A 115 -14.51 3.42 7.94
CA VAL A 115 -15.56 2.51 7.46
C VAL A 115 -14.99 1.15 7.02
N GLY A 116 -13.80 1.14 6.42
CA GLY A 116 -13.19 -0.05 5.82
C GLY A 116 -12.28 -0.86 6.72
N LEU A 117 -11.77 -0.29 7.82
CA LEU A 117 -10.85 -0.97 8.75
C LEU A 117 -11.37 -0.91 10.19
N PHE A 118 -11.52 0.28 10.75
CA PHE A 118 -11.79 0.43 12.19
C PHE A 118 -13.16 -0.08 12.61
N LEU A 119 -14.22 0.27 11.87
CA LEU A 119 -15.57 -0.17 12.20
C LEU A 119 -15.77 -1.69 12.01
N PRO A 120 -15.30 -2.32 10.92
CA PRO A 120 -15.35 -3.78 10.79
C PRO A 120 -14.52 -4.49 11.86
N LEU A 121 -13.35 -3.95 12.22
CA LEU A 121 -12.53 -4.50 13.31
C LEU A 121 -13.25 -4.42 14.66
N ALA A 122 -13.85 -3.27 14.98
CA ALA A 122 -14.66 -3.10 16.18
C ALA A 122 -15.88 -4.02 16.17
N HIS A 123 -16.49 -4.26 15.01
CA HIS A 123 -17.60 -5.19 14.87
C HIS A 123 -17.18 -6.64 15.14
N VAL A 124 -16.03 -7.08 14.65
CA VAL A 124 -15.47 -8.41 14.94
C VAL A 124 -15.12 -8.56 16.43
N LEU A 125 -14.42 -7.59 17.02
CA LEU A 125 -14.07 -7.64 18.45
C LEU A 125 -15.31 -7.61 19.35
N GLY A 126 -16.29 -6.76 19.02
CA GLY A 126 -17.56 -6.70 19.73
C GLY A 126 -18.41 -7.95 19.53
N GLY A 127 -18.32 -8.60 18.36
CA GLY A 127 -18.95 -9.89 18.06
C GLY A 127 -18.35 -11.01 18.91
N PHE A 128 -17.01 -11.07 19.01
CA PHE A 128 -16.33 -12.01 19.90
C PHE A 128 -16.71 -11.79 21.37
N ALA A 129 -16.74 -10.54 21.83
CA ALA A 129 -17.11 -10.22 23.22
C ALA A 129 -18.57 -10.59 23.56
N ARG A 130 -19.45 -10.63 22.55
CA ARG A 130 -20.88 -10.98 22.70
C ARG A 130 -21.22 -12.42 22.32
N GLY A 131 -20.26 -13.19 21.81
CA GLY A 131 -20.48 -14.55 21.31
C GLY A 131 -21.32 -14.62 20.02
N ASP A 132 -21.33 -13.54 19.22
CA ASP A 132 -22.03 -13.50 17.93
C ASP A 132 -21.10 -13.99 16.82
N ASP A 133 -21.00 -15.32 16.70
CA ASP A 133 -20.16 -15.99 15.70
C ASP A 133 -20.57 -15.64 14.26
N GLY A 134 -21.84 -15.27 14.02
CA GLY A 134 -22.33 -14.87 12.71
C GLY A 134 -21.80 -13.50 12.28
N ALA A 135 -21.84 -12.51 13.18
CA ALA A 135 -21.25 -11.20 12.94
C ALA A 135 -19.73 -11.27 12.72
N VAL A 136 -19.05 -12.09 13.53
CA VAL A 136 -17.60 -12.32 13.40
C VAL A 136 -17.27 -12.96 12.05
N ARG A 137 -17.96 -14.04 11.70
CA ARG A 137 -17.69 -14.81 10.48
C ARG A 137 -17.97 -14.02 9.21
N SER A 138 -18.98 -13.16 9.21
CA SER A 138 -19.33 -12.35 8.03
C SER A 138 -18.39 -11.16 7.79
N ALA A 139 -17.85 -10.54 8.85
CA ALA A 139 -16.92 -9.41 8.72
C ALA A 139 -15.44 -9.84 8.60
N THR A 140 -15.09 -11.03 9.05
CA THR A 140 -13.70 -11.54 9.06
C THR A 140 -13.04 -11.61 7.67
N PRO A 141 -13.68 -12.15 6.61
CA PRO A 141 -13.06 -12.27 5.29
C PRO A 141 -12.68 -10.91 4.70
N HIS A 142 -13.45 -9.86 5.03
CA HIS A 142 -13.14 -8.49 4.61
C HIS A 142 -11.85 -7.98 5.27
N LEU A 143 -11.73 -8.10 6.60
CA LEU A 143 -10.51 -7.73 7.32
C LEU A 143 -9.28 -8.53 6.83
N PHE A 144 -9.45 -9.82 6.59
CA PHE A 144 -8.42 -10.68 6.04
C PHE A 144 -7.91 -10.17 4.68
N LEU A 145 -8.83 -9.92 3.73
CA LEU A 145 -8.48 -9.42 2.41
C LEU A 145 -7.84 -8.03 2.47
N LEU A 146 -8.29 -7.17 3.37
CA LEU A 146 -7.68 -5.85 3.58
C LEU A 146 -6.23 -5.98 4.07
N SER A 147 -5.97 -6.88 5.03
CA SER A 147 -4.60 -7.13 5.50
C SER A 147 -3.71 -7.71 4.40
N CYS A 148 -4.22 -8.67 3.62
CA CYS A 148 -3.50 -9.19 2.47
C CYS A 148 -3.22 -8.08 1.45
N GLN A 149 -4.19 -7.22 1.16
CA GLN A 149 -4.02 -6.10 0.24
C GLN A 149 -2.89 -5.18 0.71
N ILE A 150 -2.92 -4.71 1.96
CA ILE A 150 -1.91 -3.80 2.51
C ILE A 150 -0.53 -4.46 2.48
N LEU A 151 -0.44 -5.75 2.85
CA LEU A 151 0.80 -6.49 2.78
C LEU A 151 1.32 -6.59 1.33
N THR A 152 0.47 -6.93 0.37
CA THR A 152 0.87 -7.04 -1.05
C THR A 152 1.29 -5.68 -1.60
N GLU A 153 0.58 -4.60 -1.27
CA GLU A 153 0.95 -3.23 -1.66
C GLU A 153 2.31 -2.83 -1.07
N ASN A 154 2.54 -3.12 0.20
CA ASN A 154 3.81 -2.83 0.87
C ASN A 154 4.96 -3.63 0.26
N VAL A 155 4.78 -4.94 0.03
CA VAL A 155 5.78 -5.80 -0.60
C VAL A 155 6.09 -5.33 -2.02
N VAL A 156 5.07 -5.01 -2.82
CA VAL A 156 5.23 -4.50 -4.19
C VAL A 156 5.85 -3.10 -4.20
N GLY A 157 5.54 -2.26 -3.21
CA GLY A 157 6.12 -0.93 -3.02
C GLY A 157 7.59 -0.99 -2.60
N ALA A 158 7.93 -1.87 -1.66
CA ALA A 158 9.29 -2.13 -1.20
C ALA A 158 10.15 -2.73 -2.31
N LEU A 159 9.58 -3.64 -3.10
CA LEU A 159 10.17 -4.16 -4.33
C LEU A 159 9.95 -3.23 -5.52
N GLY A 160 9.59 -1.96 -5.30
CA GLY A 160 9.08 -1.03 -6.31
C GLY A 160 9.97 -0.94 -7.56
N ALA A 161 11.29 -0.99 -7.42
CA ALA A 161 12.20 -1.05 -8.56
C ALA A 161 11.87 -2.20 -9.54
N ALA A 162 11.45 -3.36 -9.04
CA ALA A 162 11.14 -4.56 -9.82
C ALA A 162 9.71 -4.63 -10.37
N PHE A 163 8.78 -3.74 -9.98
CA PHE A 163 7.39 -3.80 -10.43
C PHE A 163 6.96 -2.53 -11.18
N SER A 164 6.39 -2.73 -12.36
CA SER A 164 5.87 -1.67 -13.21
C SER A 164 4.64 -0.97 -12.60
N PRO A 165 4.42 0.33 -12.86
CA PRO A 165 3.26 1.08 -12.34
C PRO A 165 1.88 0.41 -12.55
N PRO A 166 1.57 -0.24 -13.69
CA PRO A 166 0.29 -0.91 -13.90
C PRO A 166 0.09 -2.10 -12.96
N VAL A 167 1.13 -2.91 -12.73
CA VAL A 167 1.08 -4.04 -11.80
C VAL A 167 0.78 -3.56 -10.38
N ARG A 168 1.40 -2.44 -9.96
CA ARG A 168 1.10 -1.85 -8.64
C ARG A 168 -0.32 -1.32 -8.54
N ALA A 169 -0.89 -0.82 -9.64
CA ALA A 169 -2.27 -0.34 -9.65
C ALA A 169 -3.30 -1.49 -9.68
N LEU A 170 -2.92 -2.63 -10.26
CA LEU A 170 -3.76 -3.83 -10.30
C LEU A 170 -3.89 -4.49 -8.92
N VAL A 171 -2.92 -4.34 -8.01
CA VAL A 171 -3.01 -4.87 -6.64
C VAL A 171 -4.28 -4.36 -5.92
N PRO A 172 -4.44 -3.05 -5.62
CA PRO A 172 -5.63 -2.55 -4.94
C PRO A 172 -6.91 -2.81 -5.75
N LEU A 173 -6.81 -2.87 -7.09
CA LEU A 173 -7.96 -3.15 -7.95
C LEU A 173 -8.51 -4.56 -7.73
N LEU A 174 -7.65 -5.58 -7.86
CA LEU A 174 -8.07 -6.98 -7.72
C LEU A 174 -8.61 -7.26 -6.32
N TYR A 175 -7.94 -6.75 -5.28
CA TYR A 175 -8.44 -6.88 -3.90
C TYR A 175 -9.75 -6.13 -3.68
N THR A 176 -9.91 -4.92 -4.22
CA THR A 176 -11.16 -4.17 -4.09
C THR A 176 -12.32 -4.89 -4.80
N VAL A 177 -12.09 -5.48 -5.97
CA VAL A 177 -13.10 -6.28 -6.68
C VAL A 177 -13.55 -7.46 -5.81
N ARG A 178 -12.62 -8.27 -5.29
CA ARG A 178 -12.97 -9.39 -4.41
C ARG A 178 -13.70 -8.92 -3.16
N ARG A 179 -13.27 -7.82 -2.57
CA ARG A 179 -13.88 -7.23 -1.37
C ARG A 179 -15.31 -6.76 -1.59
N VAL A 180 -15.67 -6.29 -2.79
CA VAL A 180 -17.07 -5.97 -3.11
C VAL A 180 -17.94 -7.22 -3.04
N PHE A 181 -17.48 -8.36 -3.56
CA PHE A 181 -18.22 -9.63 -3.43
C PHE A 181 -18.38 -10.06 -1.97
N VAL A 182 -17.31 -10.00 -1.18
CA VAL A 182 -17.37 -10.30 0.26
C VAL A 182 -18.31 -9.33 1.00
N ALA A 183 -18.34 -8.05 0.63
CA ALA A 183 -19.26 -7.08 1.22
C ALA A 183 -20.72 -7.36 0.84
N VAL A 184 -20.97 -7.85 -0.38
CA VAL A 184 -22.30 -8.32 -0.80
C VAL A 184 -22.73 -9.51 0.04
N ASP A 185 -21.86 -10.51 0.21
CA ASP A 185 -22.14 -11.69 1.05
C ASP A 185 -22.41 -11.27 2.51
N TRP A 186 -21.63 -10.31 3.04
CA TRP A 186 -21.85 -9.76 4.37
C TRP A 186 -23.22 -9.07 4.50
N VAL A 187 -23.64 -8.29 3.50
CA VAL A 187 -24.98 -7.68 3.49
C VAL A 187 -26.07 -8.76 3.47
N TYR A 188 -25.91 -9.80 2.65
CA TYR A 188 -26.85 -10.92 2.60
C TYR A 188 -26.96 -11.63 3.94
N ASP A 189 -25.85 -11.94 4.61
CA ASP A 189 -25.85 -12.59 5.92
C ASP A 189 -26.46 -11.69 7.01
N ALA A 190 -26.10 -10.40 7.02
CA ALA A 190 -26.60 -9.44 8.00
C ALA A 190 -28.12 -9.21 7.88
N TRP A 191 -28.69 -9.29 6.68
CA TRP A 191 -30.13 -9.15 6.43
C TRP A 191 -30.88 -10.49 6.48
N GLY A 192 -30.21 -11.60 6.16
CA GLY A 192 -30.74 -12.96 6.21
C GLY A 192 -30.93 -13.46 7.64
N ASN A 193 -30.08 -13.03 8.58
CA ASN A 193 -30.29 -13.23 10.00
C ASN A 193 -31.50 -12.39 10.48
N ARG A 194 -32.69 -13.01 10.44
CA ARG A 194 -33.91 -12.42 10.99
C ARG A 194 -33.76 -12.28 12.50
N ALA A 195 -34.01 -11.07 13.00
CA ALA A 195 -34.17 -10.84 14.42
C ALA A 195 -35.24 -11.79 14.98
N ALA A 196 -34.85 -12.61 15.95
CA ALA A 196 -35.81 -13.26 16.81
C ALA A 196 -36.68 -12.15 17.42
N ALA A 197 -38.00 -12.25 17.23
CA ALA A 197 -38.99 -11.24 17.61
C ALA A 197 -39.10 -10.97 19.14
N ALA A 198 -38.10 -11.40 19.92
CA ALA A 198 -38.01 -11.27 21.38
C ALA A 198 -36.59 -10.89 21.87
N ALA A 199 -35.71 -10.38 21.00
CA ALA A 199 -34.34 -10.04 21.39
C ALA A 199 -34.28 -8.76 22.25
N PRO A 200 -33.39 -8.67 23.26
CA PRO A 200 -33.15 -7.46 24.04
C PRO A 200 -32.81 -6.26 23.14
N GLN A 201 -33.16 -5.04 23.56
CA GLN A 201 -32.92 -3.81 22.79
C GLN A 201 -31.45 -3.65 22.37
N GLU A 202 -30.50 -4.09 23.21
CA GLU A 202 -29.07 -4.09 22.89
C GLU A 202 -28.71 -5.02 21.72
N ALA A 203 -29.35 -6.20 21.64
CA ALA A 203 -29.16 -7.13 20.53
C ALA A 203 -29.77 -6.58 19.22
N VAL A 204 -30.89 -5.86 19.33
CA VAL A 204 -31.50 -5.16 18.19
C VAL A 204 -30.58 -4.04 17.69
N ALA A 205 -30.04 -3.21 18.57
CA ALA A 205 -29.12 -2.13 18.21
C ALA A 205 -27.83 -2.68 17.57
N TRP A 206 -27.26 -3.76 18.12
CA TRP A 206 -26.08 -4.42 17.58
C TRP A 206 -26.29 -4.96 16.17
N MET A 207 -27.46 -5.57 15.92
CA MET A 207 -27.82 -6.08 14.60
C MET A 207 -27.99 -4.97 13.57
N TRP A 208 -28.66 -3.87 13.94
CA TRP A 208 -28.78 -2.71 13.07
C TRP A 208 -27.42 -2.10 12.75
N PHE A 209 -26.52 -2.01 13.75
CA PHE A 209 -25.16 -1.56 13.54
C PHE A 209 -24.43 -2.41 12.50
N GLY A 210 -24.47 -3.75 12.62
CA GLY A 210 -23.87 -4.66 11.63
C GLY A 210 -24.44 -4.50 10.23
N ARG A 211 -25.77 -4.37 10.10
CA ARG A 211 -26.46 -4.15 8.81
C ARG A 211 -26.05 -2.85 8.14
N TYR A 212 -26.11 -1.73 8.86
CA TYR A 212 -25.71 -0.43 8.31
C TYR A 212 -24.22 -0.42 7.97
N LEU A 213 -23.39 -1.07 8.78
CA LEU A 213 -21.96 -1.17 8.54
C LEU A 213 -21.65 -1.95 7.26
N ALA A 214 -22.33 -3.08 7.03
CA ALA A 214 -22.18 -3.89 5.82
C ALA A 214 -22.59 -3.09 4.57
N VAL A 215 -23.74 -2.40 4.61
CA VAL A 215 -24.22 -1.56 3.49
C VAL A 215 -23.27 -0.39 3.24
N ALA A 216 -22.80 0.30 4.29
CA ALA A 216 -21.86 1.40 4.15
C ALA A 216 -20.54 0.94 3.51
N ASN A 217 -20.02 -0.22 3.90
CA ASN A 217 -18.83 -0.82 3.29
C ASN A 217 -19.05 -1.13 1.81
N LEU A 218 -20.19 -1.74 1.47
CA LEU A 218 -20.53 -2.07 0.09
C LEU A 218 -20.60 -0.81 -0.78
N VAL A 219 -21.30 0.23 -0.33
CA VAL A 219 -21.42 1.50 -1.06
C VAL A 219 -20.05 2.18 -1.21
N TYR A 220 -19.27 2.24 -0.13
CA TYR A 220 -17.95 2.87 -0.16
C TYR A 220 -17.02 2.17 -1.13
N PHE A 221 -16.87 0.85 -1.05
CA PHE A 221 -15.93 0.12 -1.91
C PHE A 221 -16.42 -0.02 -3.35
N SER A 222 -17.73 -0.09 -3.59
CA SER A 222 -18.27 -0.05 -4.96
C SER A 222 -18.02 1.29 -5.61
N THR A 223 -18.22 2.39 -4.88
CA THR A 223 -17.91 3.74 -5.37
C THR A 223 -16.41 3.90 -5.63
N ASN A 224 -15.57 3.46 -4.68
CA ASN A 224 -14.11 3.46 -4.85
C ASN A 224 -13.70 2.67 -6.10
N LEU A 225 -14.29 1.50 -6.34
CA LEU A 225 -13.98 0.68 -7.51
C LEU A 225 -14.40 1.36 -8.82
N LEU A 226 -15.67 1.76 -8.92
CA LEU A 226 -16.29 2.21 -10.17
C LEU A 226 -15.97 3.67 -10.53
N VAL A 227 -15.72 4.53 -9.54
CA VAL A 227 -15.51 5.97 -9.74
C VAL A 227 -14.05 6.38 -9.63
N PHE A 228 -13.25 5.65 -8.85
CA PHE A 228 -11.84 6.00 -8.62
C PHE A 228 -10.88 5.02 -9.28
N LEU A 229 -10.94 3.73 -8.93
CA LEU A 229 -9.93 2.76 -9.38
C LEU A 229 -10.01 2.50 -10.88
N ILE A 230 -11.18 2.15 -11.40
CA ILE A 230 -11.35 1.79 -12.81
C ILE A 230 -11.18 3.00 -13.74
N PRO A 231 -11.87 4.14 -13.56
CA PRO A 231 -11.84 5.20 -14.57
C PRO A 231 -10.66 6.18 -14.41
N LYS A 232 -10.04 6.29 -13.23
CA LYS A 232 -8.97 7.28 -13.00
C LYS A 232 -7.62 6.66 -12.67
N PHE A 233 -7.58 5.70 -11.75
CA PHE A 233 -6.32 5.15 -11.27
C PHE A 233 -5.67 4.22 -12.30
N LEU A 234 -6.45 3.31 -12.87
CA LEU A 234 -5.97 2.32 -13.83
C LEU A 234 -5.45 2.95 -15.15
N PRO A 235 -6.18 3.88 -15.82
CA PRO A 235 -5.69 4.50 -17.05
C PRO A 235 -4.40 5.30 -16.84
N ARG A 236 -4.31 6.03 -15.71
CA ARG A 236 -3.09 6.78 -15.36
C ARG A 236 -1.88 5.89 -15.12
N ALA A 237 -2.09 4.71 -14.54
CA ALA A 237 -1.01 3.76 -14.34
C ALA A 237 -0.47 3.20 -15.68
N PHE A 238 -1.37 2.90 -16.62
CA PHE A 238 -1.01 2.48 -17.97
C PHE A 238 -0.32 3.60 -18.75
N GLU A 239 -0.87 4.81 -18.74
CA GLU A 239 -0.28 5.99 -19.41
C GLU A 239 1.15 6.25 -18.91
N LYS A 240 1.35 6.21 -17.59
CA LYS A 240 2.69 6.35 -16.99
C LYS A 240 3.67 5.28 -17.48
N TYR A 241 3.21 4.04 -17.60
CA TYR A 241 4.07 2.96 -18.11
C TYR A 241 4.43 3.13 -19.57
N PHE A 242 3.44 3.44 -20.42
CA PHE A 242 3.68 3.62 -21.85
C PHE A 242 4.62 4.79 -22.13
N ARG A 243 4.41 5.92 -21.42
CA ARG A 243 5.32 7.06 -21.51
C ARG A 243 6.74 6.70 -21.10
N MET A 244 6.93 6.01 -19.97
CA MET A 244 8.26 5.55 -19.54
C MET A 244 8.91 4.62 -20.57
N ARG A 245 8.12 3.74 -21.19
CA ARG A 245 8.60 2.83 -22.23
C ARG A 245 9.06 3.60 -23.47
N ASP A 246 8.28 4.58 -23.92
CA ASP A 246 8.60 5.39 -25.09
C ASP A 246 9.86 6.24 -24.86
N GLU A 247 10.03 6.79 -23.64
CA GLU A 247 11.24 7.50 -23.22
C GLU A 247 12.49 6.58 -23.24
N VAL A 248 12.36 5.32 -22.81
CA VAL A 248 13.47 4.33 -22.87
C VAL A 248 13.83 3.99 -24.31
N TYR A 249 12.85 3.83 -25.20
CA TYR A 249 13.11 3.57 -26.62
C TYR A 249 13.79 4.76 -27.31
N ALA A 250 13.36 5.99 -27.01
CA ALA A 250 13.98 7.21 -27.53
C ALA A 250 15.46 7.31 -27.14
N LYS A 251 15.78 7.10 -25.84
CA LYS A 251 17.17 7.13 -25.36
C LYS A 251 18.04 6.03 -25.96
N THR A 252 17.50 4.83 -26.09
CA THR A 252 18.22 3.72 -26.72
C THR A 252 18.53 4.00 -28.20
N ALA A 253 17.61 4.69 -28.91
CA ALA A 253 17.84 5.12 -30.27
C ALA A 253 18.92 6.21 -30.35
N GLU A 254 18.85 7.23 -29.48
CA GLU A 254 19.87 8.28 -29.37
C GLU A 254 21.27 7.71 -29.08
N ASP A 255 21.38 6.81 -28.10
CA ASP A 255 22.64 6.13 -27.75
C ASP A 255 23.19 5.32 -28.94
N ARG A 256 22.31 4.63 -29.68
CA ARG A 256 22.70 3.88 -30.89
C ARG A 256 23.18 4.81 -32.01
N HIS A 257 22.52 5.96 -32.20
CA HIS A 257 22.95 6.95 -33.19
C HIS A 257 24.29 7.60 -32.79
N ALA A 258 24.49 7.92 -31.51
CA ALA A 258 25.75 8.43 -31.00
C ALA A 258 26.89 7.41 -31.15
N ALA A 259 26.63 6.13 -30.84
CA ALA A 259 27.61 5.06 -31.05
C ALA A 259 27.96 4.88 -32.54
N ALA A 260 26.97 4.91 -33.43
CA ALA A 260 27.19 4.80 -34.87
C ALA A 260 28.00 6.00 -35.43
N ALA A 261 27.70 7.22 -34.97
CA ALA A 261 28.47 8.41 -35.34
C ALA A 261 29.92 8.35 -34.83
N THR A 262 30.14 7.83 -33.63
CA THR A 262 31.48 7.65 -33.05
C THR A 262 32.30 6.60 -33.82
N VAL A 263 31.65 5.52 -34.28
CA VAL A 263 32.29 4.50 -35.13
C VAL A 263 32.62 5.05 -36.52
N ALA A 264 31.73 5.84 -37.13
CA ALA A 264 31.97 6.47 -38.43
C ALA A 264 33.06 7.55 -38.40
N ALA A 265 33.25 8.23 -37.26
CA ALA A 265 34.26 9.25 -37.08
C ALA A 265 35.67 8.70 -36.78
N LYS A 266 35.85 7.38 -36.57
CA LYS A 266 37.19 6.79 -36.46
C LYS A 266 37.87 6.80 -37.85
N PRO A 267 39.03 7.46 -38.01
CA PRO A 267 39.75 7.41 -39.27
C PRO A 267 40.18 5.97 -39.53
N VAL A 268 39.98 5.51 -40.77
CA VAL A 268 40.54 4.25 -41.27
C VAL A 268 42.06 4.41 -41.25
N GLU A 269 42.69 3.91 -40.20
CA GLU A 269 44.15 3.88 -40.09
C GLU A 269 44.66 3.03 -41.27
N SER A 270 45.29 3.73 -42.21
CA SER A 270 45.72 3.23 -43.50
C SER A 270 46.65 2.03 -43.34
N LYS A 271 46.16 0.87 -43.75
CA LYS A 271 46.95 -0.33 -44.01
C LYS A 271 47.90 -0.04 -45.19
N LYS A 272 49.11 0.43 -44.90
CA LYS A 272 50.26 0.47 -45.84
C LYS A 272 51.02 -0.84 -45.58
N ALA A 273 50.75 -1.90 -46.34
CA ALA A 273 51.34 -2.25 -47.65
C ALA A 273 52.85 -2.50 -47.52
N ASP A 274 53.23 -3.74 -47.83
CA ASP A 274 54.58 -4.33 -47.93
C ASP A 274 55.67 -3.42 -48.52
#